data_AF-A0A4Q2DQT4-F1
#
_entry.id   AF-A0A4Q2DQT4-F1
#
_cell.length_a   1.000
_cell.length_b   1.000
_cell.length_c   1.000
_cell.angle_alpha   90.00
_cell.angle_beta   90.00
_cell.angle_gamma   90.00
#
_symmetry.space_group_name_H-M   'P 1'
#
loop_
_entity.id
_entity.type
_entity.pdbx_description
1 polymer ?
#
loop_
_entity_poly.entity_id
_entity_poly.type
_entity_poly.pdbx_seq_one_letter_code
_entity_poly.pdbx_strand_id
1 'polypeptide(L)'
;MPTYPTPSTTPRPLPPVPISFIDDPSADGVAAALLAFTPVLKSQVEASRKAGGNVIDPPLTNYALVQFHVTMPEWLGIMPRRVIEARKEVLKELSASAGLPLYMNECDSEQNVFATYGQYEFLKNVYKKYDPTGINVRFMKGPPGL
;
A
#
# COMPACT_ATOMS: atom_id res chain seq x y z
N MET A 1 49.89 14.17 -41.50
CA MET A 1 49.13 12.93 -41.26
C MET A 1 47.97 13.28 -40.33
N PRO A 2 46.71 12.97 -40.67
CA PRO A 2 45.58 13.27 -39.80
C PRO A 2 45.54 12.30 -38.62
N THR A 3 45.52 12.82 -37.40
CA THR A 3 45.40 12.06 -36.15
C THR A 3 43.94 11.65 -35.93
N TYR A 4 43.68 10.35 -35.80
CA TYR A 4 42.37 9.84 -35.40
C TYR A 4 42.12 10.11 -33.91
N PRO A 5 40.92 10.57 -33.51
CA PRO A 5 40.58 10.69 -32.10
C PRO A 5 40.41 9.32 -31.43
N THR A 6 40.95 9.19 -30.23
CA THR A 6 40.86 7.99 -29.39
C THR A 6 39.40 7.74 -28.97
N PRO A 7 38.90 6.49 -29.00
CA PRO A 7 37.53 6.19 -28.57
C PRO A 7 37.30 6.54 -27.10
N SER A 8 36.21 7.25 -26.82
CA SER A 8 35.77 7.56 -25.45
C SER A 8 35.44 6.27 -24.69
N THR A 9 36.07 6.08 -23.52
CA THR A 9 35.81 4.96 -22.59
C THR A 9 34.67 5.24 -21.61
N THR A 10 34.08 6.45 -21.64
CA THR A 10 32.94 6.78 -20.77
C THR A 10 31.70 6.02 -21.25
N PRO A 11 31.05 5.20 -20.39
CA PRO A 11 29.80 4.54 -20.72
C PRO A 11 28.78 5.59 -21.15
N ARG A 12 28.22 5.41 -22.35
CA ARG A 12 27.16 6.29 -22.84
C ARG A 12 25.94 6.08 -21.93
N PRO A 13 25.29 7.14 -21.42
CA PRO A 13 24.01 7.00 -20.74
C PRO A 13 23.07 6.23 -21.67
N LEU A 14 22.50 5.13 -21.19
CA LEU A 14 21.51 4.41 -21.97
C LEU A 14 20.37 5.39 -22.28
N PRO A 15 19.90 5.46 -23.53
CA PRO A 15 18.73 6.26 -23.84
C PRO A 15 17.58 5.79 -22.93
N PRO A 16 16.70 6.70 -22.45
CA PRO A 16 15.51 6.29 -21.75
C PRO A 16 14.77 5.29 -22.63
N VAL A 17 14.64 4.05 -22.16
CA VAL A 17 13.92 3.01 -22.89
C VAL A 17 12.51 3.55 -23.12
N PRO A 18 12.02 3.62 -24.37
CA PRO A 18 10.66 4.06 -24.62
C PRO A 18 9.73 3.15 -23.81
N ILE A 19 8.84 3.77 -23.03
CA ILE A 19 7.84 3.05 -22.25
C ILE A 19 7.06 2.18 -23.25
N SER A 20 7.30 0.87 -23.18
CA SER A 20 6.67 -0.11 -24.03
C SER A 20 5.16 -0.09 -23.76
N PHE A 21 4.36 0.19 -24.78
CA PHE A 21 2.91 -0.03 -24.78
C PHE A 21 2.56 -1.50 -25.09
N ILE A 22 3.55 -2.40 -25.12
CA ILE A 22 3.35 -3.82 -25.42
C ILE A 22 2.86 -4.52 -24.15
N ASP A 23 1.74 -5.22 -24.31
CA ASP A 23 1.03 -5.99 -23.29
C ASP A 23 1.78 -7.28 -22.92
N ASP A 24 2.95 -7.13 -22.31
CA ASP A 24 3.81 -8.23 -21.88
C ASP A 24 3.95 -8.25 -20.34
N PRO A 25 3.26 -9.17 -19.62
CA PRO A 25 3.34 -9.26 -18.17
C PRO A 25 4.75 -9.61 -17.65
N SER A 26 5.62 -10.16 -18.51
CA SER A 26 7.04 -10.35 -18.18
C SER A 26 7.85 -9.05 -18.31
N ALA A 27 7.42 -8.13 -19.17
CA ALA A 27 7.99 -6.79 -19.30
C ALA A 27 7.48 -5.80 -18.24
N ASP A 28 6.28 -6.03 -17.69
CA ASP A 28 5.74 -5.28 -16.54
C ASP A 28 6.58 -5.50 -15.27
N GLY A 29 7.41 -6.55 -15.27
CA GLY A 29 8.48 -6.73 -14.30
C GLY A 29 7.96 -6.93 -12.90
N VAL A 30 6.83 -7.59 -12.65
CA VAL A 30 6.47 -7.96 -11.27
C VAL A 30 7.46 -9.02 -10.77
N ALA A 31 8.19 -8.74 -9.69
CA ALA A 31 9.19 -9.65 -9.14
C ALA A 31 8.55 -10.75 -8.27
N ALA A 32 7.54 -10.37 -7.48
CA ALA A 32 6.79 -11.30 -6.64
C ALA A 32 5.38 -10.79 -6.36
N ALA A 33 4.46 -11.72 -6.12
CA ALA A 33 3.15 -11.45 -5.56
C ALA A 33 2.93 -12.34 -4.34
N LEU A 34 2.39 -11.76 -3.27
CA LEU A 34 2.10 -12.43 -2.02
C LEU A 34 0.61 -12.26 -1.71
N LEU A 35 -0.06 -13.37 -1.46
CA LEU A 35 -1.39 -13.42 -0.86
C LEU A 35 -1.27 -14.13 0.48
N ALA A 36 -1.46 -13.39 1.58
CA ALA A 36 -1.34 -13.91 2.93
C ALA A 36 -2.69 -13.86 3.67
N PHE A 37 -2.93 -14.89 4.47
CA PHE A 37 -4.11 -15.02 5.32
C PHE A 37 -3.65 -15.11 6.77
N THR A 38 -3.94 -14.07 7.56
CA THR A 38 -3.56 -14.01 8.97
C THR A 38 -4.82 -14.12 9.81
N PRO A 39 -5.10 -15.29 10.44
CA PRO A 39 -6.27 -15.43 11.28
C PRO A 39 -6.11 -14.62 12.57
N VAL A 40 -7.15 -13.88 12.92
CA VAL A 40 -7.32 -13.20 14.20
C VAL A 40 -8.42 -13.91 14.96
N LEU A 41 -8.05 -14.54 16.07
CA LEU A 41 -8.97 -15.27 16.92
C LEU A 41 -9.70 -14.30 17.86
N LYS A 42 -10.97 -14.59 18.11
CA LYS A 42 -11.80 -13.91 19.12
C LYS A 42 -11.07 -13.82 20.47
N SER A 43 -10.37 -14.87 20.87
CA SER A 43 -9.59 -14.89 22.12
C SER A 43 -8.47 -13.84 22.14
N GLN A 44 -7.84 -13.54 21.00
CA GLN A 44 -6.85 -12.48 20.89
C GLN A 44 -7.50 -11.10 21.03
N VAL A 45 -8.68 -10.90 20.43
CA VAL A 45 -9.46 -9.66 20.58
C VAL A 45 -9.89 -9.45 22.04
N GLU A 46 -10.38 -10.50 22.69
CA GLU A 46 -10.73 -10.48 24.11
C GLU A 46 -9.53 -10.16 25.00
N ALA A 47 -8.38 -10.79 24.75
CA ALA A 47 -7.15 -10.53 25.49
C ALA A 47 -6.69 -9.07 25.30
N SER A 48 -6.76 -8.55 24.08
CA SER A 48 -6.41 -7.15 23.79
C SER A 48 -7.30 -6.17 24.55
N ARG A 49 -8.63 -6.38 24.56
CA ARG A 49 -9.57 -5.53 25.31
C ARG A 49 -9.33 -5.59 26.82
N LYS A 50 -9.06 -6.78 27.36
CA LYS A 50 -8.70 -6.94 28.79
C LYS A 50 -7.41 -6.21 29.16
N ALA A 51 -6.50 -6.03 28.21
CA ALA A 51 -5.25 -5.29 28.38
C ALA A 51 -5.37 -3.77 28.10
N GLY A 52 -6.59 -3.23 27.96
CA GLY A 52 -6.84 -1.80 27.72
C GLY A 52 -7.27 -1.46 26.28
N GLY A 53 -7.26 -2.43 25.37
CA GLY A 53 -7.70 -2.26 23.99
C GLY A 53 -6.78 -1.40 23.13
N ASN A 54 -7.22 -1.13 21.90
CA ASN A 54 -6.56 -0.22 20.97
C ASN A 54 -7.60 0.43 20.05
N VAL A 55 -7.16 1.37 19.21
CA VAL A 55 -8.05 2.12 18.32
C VAL A 55 -8.70 1.28 17.22
N ILE A 56 -8.09 0.15 16.84
CA ILE A 56 -8.64 -0.75 15.82
C ILE A 56 -9.97 -1.32 16.31
N ASP A 57 -10.03 -1.68 17.61
CA ASP A 57 -11.21 -2.19 18.32
C ASP A 57 -12.15 -3.07 17.46
N PRO A 58 -11.66 -4.23 16.97
CA PRO A 58 -12.41 -5.06 16.03
C PRO A 58 -13.65 -5.72 16.68
N PRO A 59 -14.60 -6.21 15.88
CA PRO A 59 -15.72 -6.99 16.40
C PRO A 59 -15.25 -8.27 17.11
N LEU A 60 -16.04 -8.72 18.08
CA LEU A 60 -15.70 -9.87 18.93
C LEU A 60 -15.99 -11.22 18.24
N THR A 61 -15.34 -11.45 17.10
CA THR A 61 -15.48 -12.64 16.26
C THR A 61 -14.12 -13.13 15.78
N ASN A 62 -14.05 -14.37 15.32
CA ASN A 62 -12.92 -14.81 14.50
C ASN A 62 -13.03 -14.16 13.13
N TYR A 63 -11.89 -13.70 12.60
CA TYR A 63 -11.79 -13.21 11.23
C TYR A 63 -10.38 -13.47 10.71
N ALA A 64 -10.16 -13.23 9.41
CA ALA A 64 -8.84 -13.29 8.81
C ALA A 64 -8.52 -11.95 8.17
N LEU A 65 -7.28 -11.50 8.33
CA LEU A 65 -6.69 -10.46 7.51
C LEU A 65 -6.25 -11.09 6.21
N VAL A 66 -6.63 -10.48 5.10
CA VAL A 66 -6.21 -10.89 3.76
C VAL A 66 -5.32 -9.79 3.21
N GLN A 67 -4.05 -10.10 3.02
CA GLN A 67 -3.08 -9.18 2.47
C GLN A 67 -2.72 -9.60 1.06
N PHE A 68 -2.89 -8.68 0.11
CA PHE A 68 -2.36 -8.81 -1.24
C PHE A 68 -1.24 -7.79 -1.45
N HIS A 69 -0.03 -8.27 -1.72
CA HIS A 69 1.15 -7.45 -1.93
C HIS A 69 1.82 -7.82 -3.24
N VAL A 70 2.22 -6.81 -4.02
CA VAL A 70 3.00 -6.98 -5.24
C VAL A 70 4.33 -6.25 -5.07
N THR A 71 5.43 -6.97 -5.31
CA THR A 71 6.78 -6.44 -5.24
C THR A 71 7.30 -6.19 -6.66
N MET A 72 7.71 -4.96 -6.93
CA MET A 72 8.42 -4.58 -8.16
C MET A 72 9.93 -4.68 -7.94
N PRO A 73 10.73 -4.95 -8.98
CA PRO A 73 12.17 -5.00 -8.92
C PRO A 73 12.71 -3.59 -8.71
N GLU A 74 13.83 -3.50 -8.00
CA GLU A 74 14.42 -2.24 -7.55
C GLU A 74 14.74 -1.27 -8.70
N TRP A 75 15.08 -1.79 -9.88
CA TRP A 75 15.38 -0.98 -11.06
C TRP A 75 14.16 -0.29 -11.67
N LEU A 76 12.94 -0.73 -11.34
CA LEU A 76 11.71 -0.18 -11.85
C LEU A 76 11.22 0.95 -10.95
N GLY A 77 11.74 2.16 -11.18
CA GLY A 77 11.45 3.34 -10.35
C GLY A 77 10.01 3.85 -10.40
N ILE A 78 9.22 3.43 -11.39
CA ILE A 78 7.80 3.80 -11.53
C ILE A 78 7.00 2.54 -11.84
N MET A 79 5.96 2.29 -11.05
CA MET A 79 5.04 1.18 -11.28
C MET A 79 4.29 1.36 -12.61
N PRO A 80 4.30 0.36 -13.52
CA PRO A 80 3.58 0.43 -14.78
C PRO A 80 2.09 0.64 -14.55
N ARG A 81 1.47 1.51 -15.38
CA ARG A 81 0.06 1.87 -15.25
C ARG A 81 -0.87 0.66 -15.19
N ARG A 82 -0.58 -0.37 -15.99
CA ARG A 82 -1.32 -1.64 -16.00
C ARG A 82 -1.33 -2.34 -14.64
N VAL A 83 -0.18 -2.41 -13.95
CA VAL A 83 -0.08 -3.01 -12.62
C VAL A 83 -0.90 -2.21 -11.61
N ILE A 84 -0.93 -0.89 -11.74
CA ILE A 84 -1.79 -0.02 -10.91
C ILE A 84 -3.27 -0.35 -11.14
N GLU A 85 -3.69 -0.45 -12.40
CA GLU A 85 -5.08 -0.72 -12.78
C GLU A 85 -5.51 -2.14 -12.35
N ALA A 86 -4.69 -3.16 -12.62
CA ALA A 86 -4.94 -4.53 -12.18
C ALA A 86 -5.04 -4.64 -10.66
N ARG A 87 -4.18 -3.94 -9.90
CA ARG A 87 -4.28 -3.89 -8.44
C ARG A 87 -5.60 -3.29 -7.98
N LYS A 88 -6.09 -2.22 -8.62
CA LYS A 88 -7.39 -1.62 -8.29
C LYS A 88 -8.54 -2.58 -8.56
N GLU A 89 -8.47 -3.36 -9.63
CA GLU A 89 -9.46 -4.40 -9.93
C GLU A 89 -9.47 -5.49 -8.85
N VAL A 90 -8.29 -6.01 -8.47
CA VAL A 90 -8.17 -7.00 -7.40
C VAL A 90 -8.73 -6.47 -6.08
N LEU A 91 -8.40 -5.22 -5.69
CA LEU A 91 -8.93 -4.61 -4.46
C LEU A 91 -10.44 -4.37 -4.51
N LYS A 92 -11.02 -4.18 -5.70
CA LYS A 92 -12.46 -4.04 -5.88
C LYS A 92 -13.17 -5.39 -5.72
N GLU A 93 -12.58 -6.47 -6.20
CA GLU A 93 -13.10 -7.84 -6.03
C GLU A 93 -12.91 -8.35 -4.60
N LEU A 94 -11.76 -8.05 -3.99
CA LEU A 94 -11.42 -8.36 -2.60
C LEU A 94 -11.83 -7.22 -1.66
N SER A 95 -13.06 -6.74 -1.81
CA SER A 95 -13.58 -5.67 -0.95
C SER A 95 -13.60 -6.11 0.52
N ALA A 96 -13.27 -5.19 1.42
CA ALA A 96 -13.29 -5.46 2.85
C ALA A 96 -14.68 -5.90 3.31
N SER A 97 -14.75 -6.98 4.10
CA SER A 97 -15.99 -7.41 4.73
C SER A 97 -16.52 -6.30 5.64
N ALA A 98 -17.81 -6.02 5.56
CA ALA A 98 -18.45 -4.97 6.36
C ALA A 98 -18.21 -5.19 7.86
N GLY A 99 -17.79 -4.14 8.55
CA GLY A 99 -17.54 -4.15 10.00
C GLY A 99 -16.21 -4.79 10.43
N LEU A 100 -15.37 -5.28 9.51
CA LEU A 100 -14.01 -5.73 9.82
C LEU A 100 -12.98 -4.62 9.54
N PRO A 101 -11.91 -4.53 10.34
CA PRO A 101 -10.90 -3.51 10.15
C PRO A 101 -9.96 -3.83 8.98
N LEU A 102 -9.47 -2.79 8.32
CA LEU A 102 -8.28 -2.82 7.48
C LEU A 102 -7.05 -2.45 8.31
N TYR A 103 -5.89 -3.05 8.07
CA TYR A 103 -4.68 -2.74 8.84
C TYR A 103 -3.85 -1.66 8.15
N MET A 104 -3.49 -0.60 8.90
CA MET A 104 -2.72 0.55 8.40
C MET A 104 -1.47 0.15 7.62
N ASN A 105 -0.71 -0.78 8.19
CA ASN A 105 0.58 -1.20 7.63
C ASN A 105 0.44 -2.12 6.41
N GLU A 106 -0.78 -2.57 6.11
CA GLU A 106 -1.07 -3.58 5.09
C GLU A 106 -2.13 -3.10 4.08
N CYS A 107 -2.53 -1.83 4.16
CA CYS A 107 -3.51 -1.23 3.25
C CYS A 107 -2.84 -0.45 2.12
N ASP A 108 -3.53 -0.35 0.98
CA ASP A 108 -3.17 0.58 -0.07
C ASP A 108 -3.50 2.02 0.36
N SER A 109 -2.69 2.98 -0.11
CA SER A 109 -2.90 4.41 0.13
C SER A 109 -4.26 4.95 -0.31
N GLU A 110 -4.98 4.25 -1.19
CA GLU A 110 -6.33 4.64 -1.60
C GLU A 110 -7.44 4.08 -0.70
N GLN A 111 -7.13 3.17 0.23
CA GLN A 111 -8.11 2.57 1.13
C GLN A 111 -8.35 3.47 2.36
N ASN A 112 -9.62 3.75 2.66
CA ASN A 112 -10.02 4.50 3.86
C ASN A 112 -9.95 3.62 5.11
N VAL A 113 -8.73 3.29 5.52
CA VAL A 113 -8.43 2.35 6.62
C VAL A 113 -8.99 2.82 7.95
N PHE A 114 -8.90 4.11 8.26
CA PHE A 114 -9.28 4.63 9.58
C PHE A 114 -10.78 4.56 9.81
N ALA A 115 -11.59 4.71 8.75
CA ALA A 115 -13.05 4.57 8.84
C ALA A 115 -13.49 3.14 9.23
N THR A 116 -12.59 2.15 9.13
CA THR A 116 -12.87 0.76 9.54
C THR A 116 -12.58 0.49 11.01
N TYR A 117 -12.01 1.45 11.74
CA TYR A 117 -11.62 1.30 13.14
C TYR A 117 -12.79 1.57 14.09
N GLY A 118 -12.94 0.72 15.11
CA GLY A 118 -14.00 0.87 16.10
C GLY A 118 -13.94 2.20 16.87
N GLN A 119 -12.75 2.80 16.98
CA GLN A 119 -12.55 4.11 17.62
C GLN A 119 -12.29 5.25 16.63
N TYR A 120 -12.88 5.20 15.44
CA TYR A 120 -12.67 6.19 14.40
C TYR A 120 -12.94 7.65 14.84
N GLU A 121 -14.05 7.90 15.55
CA GLU A 121 -14.37 9.26 16.04
C GLU A 121 -13.39 9.76 17.10
N PHE A 122 -12.87 8.86 17.95
CA PHE A 122 -11.81 9.21 18.88
C PHE A 122 -10.55 9.65 18.14
N LEU A 123 -10.15 8.92 17.09
CA LEU A 123 -9.00 9.29 16.26
C LEU A 123 -9.17 10.65 15.60
N LYS A 124 -10.35 10.95 15.03
CA LYS A 124 -10.64 12.27 14.45
C LYS A 124 -10.52 13.39 15.49
N ASN A 125 -11.01 13.17 16.71
CA ASN A 125 -10.90 14.14 17.80
C ASN A 125 -9.46 14.39 18.23
N VAL A 126 -8.66 13.32 18.35
CA VAL A 126 -7.22 13.40 18.62
C VAL A 126 -6.54 14.18 17.50
N TYR A 127 -6.83 13.86 16.24
CA TYR A 127 -6.23 14.54 15.09
C TYR A 127 -6.55 16.03 15.08
N LYS A 128 -7.83 16.39 15.26
CA LYS A 128 -8.25 17.79 15.35
C LYS A 128 -7.58 18.57 16.48
N LYS A 129 -7.23 17.89 17.58
CA LYS A 129 -6.51 18.50 18.71
C LYS A 129 -5.03 18.78 18.38
N TYR A 130 -4.34 17.84 17.74
CA TYR A 130 -2.89 17.90 17.55
C TYR A 130 -2.46 18.43 16.17
N ASP A 131 -3.30 18.28 15.15
CA ASP A 131 -3.11 18.83 13.79
C ASP A 131 -4.42 19.50 13.30
N PRO A 132 -4.84 20.61 13.92
CA PRO A 132 -6.08 21.30 13.55
C PRO A 132 -6.07 21.87 12.13
N THR A 133 -4.89 22.08 11.54
CA THR A 133 -4.72 22.59 10.17
C THR A 133 -4.68 21.48 9.13
N GLY A 134 -4.52 20.22 9.56
CA GLY A 134 -4.42 19.04 8.71
C GLY A 134 -3.15 19.04 7.87
N ILE A 135 -2.04 19.57 8.38
CA ILE A 135 -0.78 19.66 7.63
C ILE A 135 -0.32 18.26 7.19
N ASN A 136 -0.46 17.26 8.06
CA ASN A 136 -0.01 15.92 7.76
C ASN A 136 -0.94 15.26 6.72
N VAL A 137 -2.26 15.46 6.78
CA VAL A 137 -3.20 14.97 5.75
C VAL A 137 -2.95 15.62 4.39
N ARG A 138 -2.61 16.91 4.36
CA ARG A 138 -2.45 17.68 3.12
C ARG A 138 -1.12 17.41 2.41
N PHE A 139 -0.06 17.14 3.16
CA PHE A 139 1.30 17.12 2.62
C PHE A 139 2.01 15.77 2.77
N MET A 140 1.48 14.82 3.56
CA MET A 140 2.04 13.48 3.66
C MET A 140 1.21 12.48 2.86
N LYS A 141 1.90 11.51 2.26
CA LYS A 141 1.27 10.38 1.60
C LYS A 141 0.92 9.32 2.65
N GLY A 142 -0.36 8.99 2.75
CA GLY A 142 -0.88 7.97 3.64
C GLY A 142 -2.33 7.66 3.28
N PRO A 143 -2.92 6.61 3.87
CA PRO A 143 -4.31 6.28 3.62
C PRO A 143 -5.23 7.39 4.13
N PRO A 144 -6.28 7.74 3.38
CA PRO A 144 -7.21 8.80 3.75
C PRO A 144 -8.02 8.40 4.98
N GLY A 145 -8.59 9.39 5.67
CA GLY A 145 -9.67 9.13 6.63
C GLY A 145 -9.64 9.94 7.90
N LEU A 146 -8.57 10.64 8.27
CA LEU A 146 -8.51 11.48 9.47
C LEU A 146 -8.56 12.98 9.16
#